data_AF-A0ABC9VF49-F1
#
_entry.id   AF-A0ABC9VF49-F1
#
_cell.length_a   1.000
_cell.length_b   1.000
_cell.length_c   1.000
_cell.angle_alpha   90.00
_cell.angle_beta   90.00
_cell.angle_gamma   90.00
#
_symmetry.space_group_name_H-M   'P 1'
#
loop_
_entity.id
_entity.type
_entity.pdbx_description
1 polymer ?
#
loop_
_entity_poly.entity_id
_entity_poly.type
_entity_poly.pdbx_seq_one_letter_code
_entity_poly.pdbx_strand_id
1 'polypeptide(L)'
;MKAKEDVKKLYKMIGTRVNIQDNSVLYQSPNHPLIIEDDVTVGYQVILHSSIIRKNALIGMGAIILDGAEIGEGAFVGAGSFVPQGKNLPIYNLPLTVQQKSFAN
;
A
#
# COMPACT_ATOMS: atom_id res chain seq x y z
N MET A 1 -6.80 21.05 -22.99
CA MET A 1 -7.84 20.07 -22.58
C MET A 1 -7.27 18.66 -22.36
N LYS A 2 -6.29 18.19 -23.14
CA LYS A 2 -5.67 16.85 -23.00
C LYS A 2 -5.00 16.58 -21.62
N ALA A 3 -4.29 17.55 -21.06
CA ALA A 3 -3.67 17.41 -19.73
C ALA A 3 -4.66 17.24 -18.56
N LYS A 4 -5.90 17.73 -18.69
CA LYS A 4 -6.94 17.51 -17.67
C LYS A 4 -7.55 16.10 -17.76
N GLU A 5 -7.49 15.48 -18.94
CA GLU A 5 -7.90 14.09 -19.17
C GLU A 5 -6.85 13.11 -18.60
N ASP A 6 -5.56 13.44 -18.71
CA ASP A 6 -4.45 12.63 -18.17
C ASP A 6 -4.38 12.69 -16.63
N VAL A 7 -4.68 13.84 -16.03
CA VAL A 7 -4.88 13.97 -14.57
C VAL A 7 -6.05 13.11 -14.08
N LYS A 8 -7.03 12.85 -14.96
CA LYS A 8 -8.19 12.01 -14.70
C LYS A 8 -7.87 10.50 -14.71
N LYS A 9 -6.63 10.11 -15.02
CA LYS A 9 -6.14 8.71 -14.93
C LYS A 9 -5.35 8.41 -13.66
N LEU A 10 -5.08 9.40 -12.81
CA LEU A 10 -4.40 9.24 -11.53
C LEU A 10 -5.30 8.70 -10.40
N TYR A 11 -6.51 8.25 -10.73
CA TYR A 11 -7.41 7.59 -9.80
C TYR A 11 -7.14 6.08 -9.86
N LYS A 12 -6.63 5.53 -8.76
CA LYS A 12 -6.48 4.10 -8.50
C LYS A 12 -5.80 3.32 -9.62
N MET A 13 -4.47 3.29 -9.60
CA MET A 13 -3.67 2.51 -10.55
C MET A 13 -3.28 1.17 -9.93
N ILE A 14 -3.62 0.08 -10.62
CA ILE A 14 -3.13 -1.28 -10.31
C ILE A 14 -2.31 -1.74 -11.51
N GLY A 15 -1.06 -2.13 -11.25
CA GLY A 15 -0.12 -2.62 -12.25
C GLY A 15 -0.43 -4.04 -12.73
N THR A 16 0.54 -4.64 -13.40
CA THR A 16 0.48 -5.99 -13.94
C THR A 16 0.97 -7.03 -12.93
N ARG A 17 0.40 -8.24 -12.99
CA ARG A 17 0.75 -9.37 -12.10
C ARG A 17 0.61 -9.05 -10.60
N VAL A 18 -0.27 -8.11 -10.26
CA VAL A 18 -0.63 -7.80 -8.88
C VAL A 18 -1.55 -8.88 -8.34
N ASN A 19 -1.23 -9.41 -7.17
CA ASN A 19 -2.07 -10.37 -6.45
C ASN A 19 -2.76 -9.65 -5.29
N ILE A 20 -4.09 -9.55 -5.31
CA ILE A 20 -4.89 -9.04 -4.19
C ILE A 20 -5.70 -10.21 -3.64
N GLN A 21 -5.34 -10.67 -2.45
CA GLN A 21 -5.96 -11.83 -1.81
C GLN A 21 -7.26 -11.45 -1.08
N ASP A 22 -8.04 -12.48 -0.74
CA ASP A 22 -9.41 -12.37 -0.24
C ASP A 22 -9.57 -11.40 0.94
N ASN A 23 -10.73 -10.74 0.97
CA ASN A 23 -11.16 -9.81 2.02
C ASN A 23 -10.26 -8.56 2.20
N SER A 24 -9.40 -8.26 1.24
CA SER A 24 -8.66 -7.00 1.23
C SER A 24 -9.53 -5.82 0.78
N VAL A 25 -9.34 -4.66 1.41
CA VAL A 25 -10.06 -3.42 1.12
C VAL A 25 -9.11 -2.39 0.53
N LEU A 26 -9.44 -1.91 -0.67
CA LEU A 26 -8.65 -0.90 -1.39
C LEU A 26 -9.47 0.38 -1.53
N TYR A 27 -9.19 1.33 -0.65
CA TYR A 27 -9.87 2.63 -0.60
C TYR A 27 -8.98 3.76 -1.08
N GLN A 28 -9.60 4.74 -1.73
CA GLN A 28 -8.93 5.96 -2.17
C GLN A 28 -9.69 7.18 -1.66
N SER A 29 -9.05 7.98 -0.80
CA SER A 29 -9.50 9.30 -0.38
C SER A 29 -9.48 10.30 -1.54
N PRO A 30 -10.34 11.33 -1.52
CA PRO A 30 -10.22 12.45 -2.44
C PRO A 30 -8.80 13.07 -2.39
N ASN A 31 -8.24 13.34 -3.57
CA ASN A 31 -6.92 13.96 -3.76
C ASN A 31 -5.69 13.15 -3.30
N HIS A 32 -5.86 11.92 -2.81
CA HIS A 32 -4.73 11.04 -2.49
C HIS A 32 -4.82 9.76 -3.32
N PRO A 33 -3.87 9.51 -4.22
CA PRO A 33 -3.95 8.35 -5.10
C PRO A 33 -3.70 7.05 -4.33
N LEU A 34 -4.36 5.97 -4.75
CA LEU A 34 -3.95 4.61 -4.41
C LEU A 34 -3.18 4.06 -5.61
N ILE A 35 -1.89 3.78 -5.44
CA ILE A 35 -1.03 3.25 -6.50
C ILE A 35 -0.49 1.90 -6.06
N ILE A 36 -0.67 0.89 -6.89
CA ILE A 36 -0.10 -0.43 -6.72
C ILE A 36 0.65 -0.76 -8.01
N GLU A 37 1.97 -0.84 -7.94
CA GLU A 37 2.82 -1.12 -9.10
C GLU A 37 2.88 -2.62 -9.42
N ASP A 38 3.66 -2.98 -10.43
CA ASP A 38 3.77 -4.35 -10.93
C ASP A 38 4.28 -5.35 -9.86
N ASP A 39 3.88 -6.61 -9.98
CA ASP A 39 4.40 -7.72 -9.18
C ASP A 39 4.19 -7.59 -7.65
N VAL A 40 3.29 -6.68 -7.22
CA VAL A 40 2.93 -6.52 -5.81
C VAL A 40 2.04 -7.69 -5.35
N THR A 41 2.32 -8.20 -4.15
CA THR A 41 1.42 -9.13 -3.44
C THR A 41 0.78 -8.44 -2.24
N VAL A 42 -0.55 -8.41 -2.21
CA VAL A 42 -1.38 -7.96 -1.10
C VAL A 42 -2.01 -9.19 -0.44
N GLY A 43 -1.59 -9.50 0.79
CA GLY A 43 -2.07 -10.64 1.55
C GLY A 43 -3.54 -10.54 1.97
N TYR A 44 -4.10 -11.63 2.52
CA TYR A 44 -5.50 -11.67 2.98
C TYR A 44 -5.83 -10.55 3.98
N GLN A 45 -7.04 -9.98 3.89
CA GLN A 45 -7.56 -9.01 4.87
C GLN A 45 -6.70 -7.74 5.04
N VAL A 46 -6.03 -7.28 3.99
CA VAL A 46 -5.25 -6.03 4.03
C VAL A 46 -6.14 -4.81 3.78
N ILE A 47 -5.89 -3.70 4.48
CA ILE A 47 -6.50 -2.40 4.19
C ILE A 47 -5.45 -1.49 3.57
N LEU A 48 -5.65 -1.11 2.30
CA LEU A 48 -4.87 -0.08 1.63
C LEU A 48 -5.73 1.18 1.48
N HIS A 49 -5.28 2.29 2.06
CA HIS A 49 -6.00 3.56 2.09
C HIS A 49 -5.11 4.65 1.50
N SER A 50 -5.32 4.99 0.22
CA SER A 50 -4.54 5.99 -0.54
C SER A 50 -3.01 5.94 -0.33
N SER A 51 -2.45 4.74 -0.42
CA SER A 51 -1.02 4.48 -0.29
C SER A 51 -0.35 4.24 -1.65
N ILE A 52 0.97 4.33 -1.69
CA ILE A 52 1.79 3.96 -2.85
C ILE A 52 2.54 2.67 -2.52
N ILE A 53 2.26 1.60 -3.26
CA ILE A 53 2.91 0.32 -3.14
C ILE A 53 3.78 0.10 -4.37
N ARG A 54 5.10 0.17 -4.18
CA ARG A 54 6.06 0.05 -5.27
C ARG A 54 6.25 -1.39 -5.70
N LYS A 55 6.84 -1.55 -6.89
CA LYS A 55 7.05 -2.81 -7.57
C LYS A 55 7.61 -3.91 -6.65
N ASN A 56 7.21 -5.16 -6.86
CA ASN A 56 7.70 -6.33 -6.11
C ASN A 56 7.48 -6.31 -4.59
N ALA A 57 6.75 -5.33 -4.03
CA ALA A 57 6.50 -5.28 -2.60
C ALA A 57 5.53 -6.39 -2.17
N LEU A 58 5.69 -6.87 -0.93
CA LEU A 58 4.82 -7.85 -0.31
C LEU A 58 4.18 -7.26 0.95
N ILE A 59 2.86 -7.17 0.95
CA ILE A 59 2.06 -6.71 2.07
C ILE A 59 1.51 -7.92 2.82
N GLY A 60 2.02 -8.16 4.03
CA GLY A 60 1.59 -9.26 4.89
C GLY A 60 0.10 -9.19 5.22
N MET A 61 -0.51 -10.35 5.43
CA MET A 61 -1.95 -10.47 5.75
C MET A 61 -2.34 -9.60 6.94
N GLY A 62 -3.55 -9.03 6.91
CA GLY A 62 -4.08 -8.21 8.01
C GLY A 62 -3.40 -6.85 8.19
N ALA A 63 -2.46 -6.47 7.33
CA ALA A 63 -1.79 -5.17 7.43
C ALA A 63 -2.74 -4.02 7.07
N ILE A 64 -2.50 -2.85 7.66
CA ILE A 64 -3.25 -1.61 7.42
C ILE A 64 -2.25 -0.53 7.01
N ILE A 65 -2.45 0.06 5.84
CA ILE A 65 -1.57 1.09 5.27
C ILE A 65 -2.40 2.33 4.97
N LEU A 66 -2.07 3.45 5.62
CA LEU A 66 -2.86 4.69 5.57
C LEU A 66 -2.35 5.70 4.53
N ASP A 67 -3.12 6.80 4.40
CA ASP A 67 -2.95 7.82 3.36
C ASP A 67 -1.51 8.32 3.25
N GLY A 68 -1.01 8.40 2.01
CA GLY A 68 0.30 8.96 1.71
C GLY A 68 1.48 8.12 2.20
N ALA A 69 1.25 6.94 2.78
CA ALA A 69 2.32 6.01 3.05
C ALA A 69 2.88 5.45 1.73
N GLU A 70 4.20 5.30 1.67
CA GLU A 70 4.91 4.72 0.53
C GLU A 70 5.70 3.48 0.95
N ILE A 71 5.41 2.35 0.31
CA ILE A 71 6.08 1.07 0.51
C ILE A 71 7.08 0.88 -0.63
N GLY A 72 8.37 0.93 -0.31
CA GLY A 72 9.45 0.86 -1.29
C GLY A 72 9.50 -0.43 -2.11
N GLU A 73 10.21 -0.38 -3.24
CA GLU A 73 10.36 -1.51 -4.16
C GLU A 73 10.98 -2.72 -3.43
N GLY A 74 10.36 -3.90 -3.60
CA GLY A 74 10.79 -5.14 -2.97
C GLY A 74 10.65 -5.18 -1.44
N ALA A 75 10.02 -4.18 -0.81
CA ALA A 75 9.85 -4.15 0.64
C ALA A 75 8.83 -5.20 1.12
N PHE A 76 9.04 -5.71 2.33
CA PHE A 76 8.14 -6.63 3.00
C PHE A 76 7.51 -5.96 4.24
N VAL A 77 6.18 -5.84 4.23
CA VAL A 77 5.40 -5.41 5.38
C VAL A 77 4.94 -6.65 6.14
N GLY A 78 5.25 -6.74 7.43
CA GLY A 78 4.84 -7.87 8.27
C GLY A 78 3.32 -8.05 8.36
N ALA A 79 2.89 -9.28 8.63
CA ALA A 79 1.47 -9.56 8.90
C ALA A 79 0.98 -8.75 10.11
N GLY A 80 -0.22 -8.17 10.02
CA GLY A 80 -0.82 -7.33 11.07
C GLY A 80 -0.14 -5.98 11.29
N SER A 81 0.83 -5.58 10.44
CA SER A 81 1.51 -4.30 10.58
C SER A 81 0.57 -3.12 10.32
N PHE A 82 0.80 -2.03 11.06
CA PHE A 82 0.11 -0.75 10.87
C PHE A 82 1.11 0.29 10.37
N VAL A 83 0.90 0.82 9.16
CA VAL A 83 1.73 1.88 8.56
C VAL A 83 0.95 3.20 8.63
N PRO A 84 1.37 4.14 9.51
CA PRO A 84 0.69 5.42 9.67
C PRO A 84 0.73 6.29 8.43
N GLN A 85 -0.14 7.30 8.39
CA GLN A 85 -0.20 8.29 7.31
C GLN A 85 1.17 8.95 7.07
N GLY A 86 1.52 9.13 5.80
CA GLY A 86 2.75 9.79 5.36
C GLY A 86 4.05 9.05 5.68
N LYS A 87 3.99 7.80 6.17
CA LYS A 87 5.17 7.02 6.52
C LYS A 87 5.77 6.35 5.27
N ASN A 88 7.05 6.62 5.03
CA ASN A 88 7.80 5.97 3.95
C ASN A 88 8.63 4.80 4.51
N LEU A 89 8.46 3.62 3.91
CA LEU A 89 9.29 2.43 4.13
C LEU A 89 10.32 2.34 2.98
N PRO A 90 11.63 2.44 3.27
CA PRO A 90 12.66 2.50 2.24
C PRO A 90 12.89 1.14 1.56
N ILE A 91 13.55 1.20 0.40
CA ILE A 91 13.91 0.07 -0.46
C ILE A 91 14.89 -0.86 0.28
N TYR A 92 14.76 -2.18 0.10
CA TYR A 92 15.69 -3.21 0.61
C TYR A 92 15.81 -3.41 2.13
N ASN A 93 14.83 -3.00 2.93
CA ASN A 93 14.86 -3.41 4.34
C ASN A 93 14.28 -4.82 4.53
N LEU A 94 15.05 -5.67 5.23
CA LEU A 94 14.60 -6.90 5.89
C LEU A 94 13.23 -6.71 6.53
N PRO A 95 12.40 -7.78 6.70
CA PRO A 95 11.02 -7.71 7.16
C PRO A 95 10.85 -6.69 8.28
N LEU A 96 10.35 -5.51 7.94
CA LEU A 96 10.04 -4.48 8.91
C LEU A 96 8.69 -4.88 9.48
N THR A 97 8.73 -5.65 10.56
CA THR A 97 7.60 -5.72 11.47
C THR A 97 7.44 -4.32 12.06
N VAL A 98 6.67 -3.46 11.39
CA VAL A 98 6.15 -2.26 12.05
C VAL A 98 5.18 -2.79 13.08
N GLN A 99 5.67 -2.95 14.32
CA GLN A 99 4.85 -3.42 15.42
C GLN A 99 3.67 -2.47 15.57
N GLN A 100 2.47 -3.03 15.76
CA GLN A 100 1.42 -2.32 16.47
C GLN A 100 2.05 -1.77 17.74
N LYS A 101 2.19 -0.46 17.87
CA LYS A 101 2.33 0.12 19.20
C LYS A 101 1.05 -0.30 19.92
N SER A 102 1.17 -1.24 20.84
CA SER A 102 0.11 -1.65 21.73
C SER A 102 -0.42 -0.37 22.39
N PHE A 103 -1.59 0.09 21.97
CA PHE A 103 -2.43 0.92 22.83
C PHE A 103 -3.18 -0.07 23.75
N ALA A 104 -2.41 -0.78 24.58
CA ALA A 104 -2.93 -1.24 25.85
C ALA A 104 -2.81 -0.05 26.81
N ASN A 105 -3.93 0.21 27.48
CA ASN A 105 -4.15 1.30 28.44
C ASN A 105 -2.97 1.60 29.37
#